data_AF-A0A6P7GHY4-F1
#
_entry.id   AF-A0A6P7GHY4-F1
#
_cell.length_a   1.000
_cell.length_b   1.000
_cell.length_c   1.000
_cell.angle_alpha   90.00
_cell.angle_beta   90.00
_cell.angle_gamma   90.00
#
_symmetry.space_group_name_H-M   'P 1'
#
loop_
_entity.id
_entity.type
_entity.pdbx_description
1 polymer ?
#
loop_
_entity_poly.entity_id
_entity_poly.type
_entity_poly.pdbx_seq_one_letter_code
_entity_poly.pdbx_strand_id
1 'polypeptide(L)'
;MPPLHDDPILQQPESPTNNVFEQYSEKPIKRKSYFEQDMVLGNVIIYIILHFLTIVGCWKLVTGNILLSSFAFSYVLGYSGILGVTAGSHRLWAHRAYKAKLPLRIFLMLLQTVALQNDIYIWVRDHRMHHKYTDTNADPHNSNRGFFFCHVGWLLMKKHPDVKTKGKNIDMSDVAADPVVKFQRK
;
A
#
# COMPACT_ATOMS: atom_id res chain seq x y z
N MET A 1 6.01 -17.09 64.90
CA MET A 1 5.65 -16.99 63.47
C MET A 1 4.15 -17.24 63.37
N PRO A 2 3.32 -16.19 63.30
CA PRO A 2 1.88 -16.33 63.09
C PRO A 2 1.55 -16.49 61.59
N PRO A 3 0.48 -17.21 61.24
CA PRO A 3 0.07 -17.44 59.85
C PRO A 3 -0.57 -16.18 59.25
N LEU A 4 -0.17 -15.82 58.03
CA LEU A 4 -0.84 -14.78 57.22
C LEU A 4 -2.20 -15.31 56.77
N HIS A 5 -3.27 -14.74 57.33
CA HIS A 5 -4.65 -14.91 56.90
C HIS A 5 -5.08 -13.62 56.18
N ASP A 6 -5.74 -13.81 55.02
CA ASP A 6 -6.70 -12.94 54.33
C ASP A 6 -6.23 -11.57 53.77
N ASP A 7 -5.65 -11.58 52.57
CA ASP A 7 -5.63 -10.41 51.68
C ASP A 7 -6.94 -10.31 50.87
N PRO A 8 -7.76 -9.25 51.01
CA PRO A 8 -9.07 -9.14 50.35
C PRO A 8 -9.02 -8.75 48.85
N ILE A 9 -7.85 -8.81 48.20
CA ILE A 9 -7.63 -8.21 46.86
C ILE A 9 -7.94 -9.19 45.72
N LEU A 10 -8.32 -10.45 46.01
CA LEU A 10 -8.66 -11.47 45.01
C LEU A 10 -10.17 -11.64 44.77
N GLN A 11 -10.93 -10.55 44.76
CA GLN A 11 -12.27 -10.52 44.16
C GLN A 11 -12.22 -9.67 42.89
N GLN A 12 -11.89 -10.32 41.76
CA GLN A 12 -12.09 -9.70 40.45
C GLN A 12 -13.61 -9.59 40.19
N PRO A 13 -14.11 -8.44 39.72
CA PRO A 13 -15.50 -8.35 39.28
C PRO A 13 -15.67 -9.23 38.03
N GLU A 14 -16.70 -10.08 38.02
CA GLU A 14 -17.11 -10.86 36.86
C GLU A 14 -17.21 -9.93 35.64
N SER A 15 -16.40 -10.21 34.60
CA SER A 15 -16.49 -9.46 33.37
C SER A 15 -17.81 -9.80 32.68
N PRO A 16 -18.57 -8.82 32.17
CA PRO A 16 -19.69 -9.13 31.32
C PRO A 16 -19.11 -9.79 30.06
N THR A 17 -19.31 -11.10 29.94
CA THR A 17 -19.02 -11.86 28.72
C THR A 17 -19.98 -11.42 27.62
N ASN A 18 -19.81 -10.19 27.13
CA ASN A 18 -20.20 -9.86 25.79
C ASN A 18 -19.31 -10.71 24.90
N ASN A 19 -19.88 -11.79 24.35
CA ASN A 19 -19.25 -12.63 23.35
C ASN A 19 -18.78 -11.75 22.18
N VAL A 20 -17.54 -11.25 22.28
CA VAL A 20 -16.86 -10.56 21.19
C VAL A 20 -16.90 -11.45 19.94
N PHE A 21 -16.85 -12.77 20.11
CA PHE A 21 -16.99 -13.78 19.06
C PHE A 21 -18.35 -13.79 18.35
N GLU A 22 -19.48 -13.47 19.00
CA GLU A 22 -20.78 -13.41 18.32
C GLU A 22 -20.93 -12.16 17.44
N GLN A 23 -20.24 -11.06 17.79
CA GLN A 23 -20.21 -9.85 16.96
C GLN A 23 -19.44 -10.09 15.63
N TYR A 24 -18.60 -11.12 15.57
CA TYR A 24 -17.89 -11.58 14.37
C TYR A 24 -18.53 -12.81 13.72
N SER A 25 -19.83 -13.07 13.94
CA SER A 25 -20.57 -13.99 13.09
C SER A 25 -20.58 -13.44 11.65
N GLU A 26 -19.59 -13.85 10.86
CA GLU A 26 -19.37 -13.39 9.49
C GLU A 26 -20.60 -13.72 8.64
N LYS A 27 -21.35 -12.68 8.27
CA LYS A 27 -22.22 -12.79 7.09
C LYS A 27 -21.33 -13.23 5.93
N PRO A 28 -21.70 -14.25 5.13
CA PRO A 28 -20.89 -14.70 4.02
C PRO A 28 -20.61 -13.50 3.12
N ILE A 29 -19.33 -13.12 3.00
CA ILE A 29 -18.90 -12.03 2.13
C ILE A 29 -19.26 -12.46 0.70
N LYS A 30 -20.36 -11.91 0.17
CA LYS A 30 -20.68 -12.06 -1.26
C LYS A 30 -19.53 -11.42 -2.02
N ARG A 31 -18.61 -12.25 -2.53
CA ARG A 31 -17.54 -11.81 -3.43
C ARG A 31 -18.21 -11.11 -4.60
N LYS A 32 -18.01 -9.80 -4.70
CA LYS A 32 -18.44 -9.01 -5.85
C LYS A 32 -17.64 -9.44 -7.07
N SER A 33 -18.21 -9.26 -8.27
CA SER A 33 -17.52 -9.58 -9.52
C SER A 33 -16.16 -8.87 -9.58
N TYR A 34 -15.14 -9.55 -10.10
CA TYR A 34 -13.80 -9.00 -10.27
C TYR A 34 -13.81 -7.69 -11.09
N PHE A 35 -14.70 -7.58 -12.07
CA PHE A 35 -14.67 -6.55 -13.10
C PHE A 35 -15.95 -5.72 -13.18
N GLU A 36 -16.25 -4.94 -12.15
CA GLU A 36 -17.41 -4.03 -12.17
C GLU A 36 -17.15 -2.70 -12.90
N GLN A 37 -15.89 -2.35 -13.19
CA GLN A 37 -15.52 -1.09 -13.85
C GLN A 37 -14.91 -1.35 -15.23
N ASP A 38 -14.87 -0.32 -16.07
CA ASP A 38 -14.20 -0.44 -17.37
C ASP A 38 -12.68 -0.66 -17.20
N MET A 39 -12.13 -1.49 -18.06
CA MET A 39 -10.67 -1.61 -18.20
C MET A 39 -10.08 -0.36 -18.84
N VAL A 40 -8.86 -0.03 -18.45
CA VAL A 40 -8.04 1.01 -19.06
C VAL A 40 -7.02 0.31 -19.95
N LEU A 41 -7.36 0.18 -21.24
CA LEU A 41 -6.57 -0.63 -22.19
C LEU A 41 -5.10 -0.21 -22.26
N GLY A 42 -4.79 1.09 -22.16
CA GLY A 42 -3.42 1.58 -22.12
C GLY A 42 -2.60 0.97 -20.97
N ASN A 43 -3.20 0.89 -19.77
CA ASN A 43 -2.54 0.28 -18.61
C ASN A 43 -2.32 -1.21 -18.85
N VAL A 44 -3.33 -1.91 -19.39
CA VAL A 44 -3.23 -3.35 -19.72
C VAL A 44 -2.04 -3.61 -20.65
N ILE A 45 -1.92 -2.83 -21.73
CA ILE A 45 -0.80 -2.97 -22.68
C ILE A 45 0.54 -2.73 -21.99
N ILE A 46 0.66 -1.66 -21.20
CA ILE A 46 1.91 -1.34 -20.47
C ILE A 46 2.30 -2.48 -19.53
N TYR A 47 1.38 -3.00 -18.73
CA TYR A 47 1.68 -4.10 -17.81
C TYR A 47 2.03 -5.38 -18.56
N ILE A 48 1.40 -5.69 -19.68
CA ILE A 48 1.78 -6.85 -20.52
C ILE A 48 3.23 -6.71 -21.00
N ILE A 49 3.60 -5.53 -21.52
CA ILE A 49 4.97 -5.27 -21.99
C ILE A 49 5.98 -5.39 -20.83
N LEU A 50 5.69 -4.79 -19.68
CA LEU A 50 6.58 -4.85 -18.50
C LEU A 50 6.81 -6.29 -18.01
N HIS A 51 5.75 -7.11 -17.94
CA HIS A 51 5.88 -8.50 -17.53
C HIS A 51 6.62 -9.33 -18.58
N PHE A 52 6.38 -9.09 -19.88
CA PHE A 52 7.11 -9.75 -20.94
C PHE A 52 8.62 -9.44 -20.88
N LEU A 53 8.99 -8.16 -20.70
CA LEU A 53 10.39 -7.76 -20.52
C LEU A 53 11.02 -8.41 -19.27
N THR A 54 10.25 -8.55 -18.20
CA THR A 54 10.70 -9.25 -16.98
C THR A 54 10.99 -10.73 -17.26
N ILE A 55 10.12 -11.41 -18.01
CA ILE A 55 10.32 -12.81 -18.41
C ILE A 55 11.59 -12.95 -19.26
N VAL A 56 11.81 -12.07 -20.23
CA VAL A 56 13.03 -12.03 -21.05
C VAL A 56 14.28 -11.79 -20.19
N GLY A 57 14.19 -10.90 -19.20
CA GLY A 57 15.25 -10.64 -18.23
C GLY A 57 15.59 -11.89 -17.41
N CYS A 58 14.58 -12.54 -16.83
CA CYS A 58 14.74 -13.79 -16.09
C CYS A 58 15.35 -14.91 -16.94
N TRP A 59 14.93 -15.04 -18.21
CA TRP A 59 15.52 -15.99 -19.14
C TRP A 59 17.02 -15.73 -19.38
N LYS A 60 17.43 -14.47 -19.54
CA LYS A 60 18.84 -14.08 -19.66
C LYS A 60 19.64 -14.38 -18.38
N LEU A 61 19.03 -14.23 -17.20
CA LEU A 61 19.65 -14.60 -15.93
C LEU A 61 19.93 -16.11 -15.86
N VAL A 62 18.95 -16.94 -16.22
CA VAL A 62 19.07 -18.41 -16.17
C VAL A 62 20.07 -18.94 -17.20
N THR A 63 20.10 -18.34 -18.39
CA THR A 63 21.03 -18.76 -19.47
C THR A 63 22.44 -18.21 -19.32
N GLY A 64 22.73 -17.41 -18.29
CA GLY A 64 24.05 -16.80 -18.07
C GLY A 64 24.42 -15.70 -19.07
N ASN A 65 23.50 -15.30 -19.94
CA ASN A 65 23.71 -14.28 -20.97
C ASN A 65 23.50 -12.85 -20.42
N ILE A 66 24.09 -12.56 -19.26
CA ILE A 66 24.02 -11.25 -18.61
C ILE A 66 25.40 -10.82 -18.10
N LEU A 67 25.72 -9.55 -18.32
CA LEU A 67 26.90 -8.95 -17.73
C LEU A 67 26.67 -8.72 -16.22
N LEU A 68 27.66 -9.02 -15.37
CA LEU A 68 27.55 -8.83 -13.93
C LEU A 68 27.16 -7.39 -13.56
N SER A 69 27.66 -6.40 -14.30
CA SER A 69 27.30 -4.98 -14.09
C SER A 69 25.82 -4.70 -14.39
N SER A 70 25.21 -5.34 -15.39
CA SER A 70 23.78 -5.20 -15.69
C SER A 70 22.91 -5.82 -14.59
N PHE A 71 23.36 -6.94 -14.02
CA PHE A 71 22.70 -7.55 -12.86
C PHE A 71 22.81 -6.64 -11.62
N ALA A 72 24.03 -6.20 -11.29
CA ALA A 72 24.27 -5.33 -10.15
C ALA A 72 23.50 -4.00 -10.28
N PHE A 73 23.47 -3.41 -11.46
CA PHE A 73 22.69 -2.20 -11.73
C PHE A 73 21.20 -2.42 -11.50
N SER A 74 20.62 -3.48 -12.08
CA SER A 74 19.21 -3.83 -11.89
C SER A 74 18.86 -4.06 -10.42
N TYR A 75 19.74 -4.74 -9.69
CA TYR A 75 19.58 -5.01 -8.26
C TYR A 75 19.58 -3.70 -7.45
N VAL A 76 20.59 -2.85 -7.63
CA VAL A 76 20.69 -1.56 -6.93
C VAL A 76 19.49 -0.66 -7.24
N LEU A 77 19.07 -0.62 -8.51
CA LEU A 77 17.92 0.19 -8.94
C LEU A 77 16.60 -0.31 -8.32
N GLY A 78 16.38 -1.62 -8.29
CA GLY A 78 15.20 -2.22 -7.67
C GLY A 78 15.12 -1.95 -6.17
N TYR A 79 16.22 -2.18 -5.43
CA TYR A 79 16.27 -1.90 -3.99
C TYR A 79 16.16 -0.41 -3.67
N SER A 80 16.69 0.45 -4.53
CA SER A 80 16.49 1.90 -4.45
C SER A 80 15.00 2.26 -4.51
N GLY A 81 14.26 1.71 -5.47
CA GLY A 81 12.81 1.88 -5.57
C GLY A 81 12.06 1.40 -4.32
N ILE A 82 12.39 0.20 -3.82
CA ILE A 82 11.80 -0.36 -2.59
C ILE A 82 12.03 0.59 -1.40
N LEU A 83 13.24 1.12 -1.24
CA LEU A 83 13.56 2.06 -0.18
C LEU A 83 12.76 3.37 -0.31
N GLY A 84 12.64 3.91 -1.53
CA GLY A 84 11.85 5.11 -1.81
C GLY A 84 10.37 4.96 -1.45
N VAL A 85 9.77 3.81 -1.75
CA VAL A 85 8.38 3.52 -1.37
C VAL A 85 8.24 3.28 0.13
N THR A 86 9.07 2.41 0.70
CA THR A 86 8.91 1.95 2.10
C THR A 86 9.30 3.01 3.12
N ALA A 87 10.47 3.64 2.99
CA ALA A 87 10.90 4.70 3.88
C ALA A 87 10.22 6.03 3.51
N GLY A 88 10.13 6.34 2.22
CA GLY A 88 9.50 7.56 1.72
C GLY A 88 7.97 7.50 1.74
N SER A 89 7.35 7.14 0.61
CA SER A 89 5.89 7.27 0.43
C SER A 89 5.07 6.68 1.58
N HIS A 90 5.48 5.52 2.07
CA HIS A 90 4.78 4.79 3.11
C HIS A 90 5.01 5.40 4.50
N ARG A 91 6.22 5.33 5.04
CA ARG A 91 6.49 5.72 6.43
C ARG A 91 6.55 7.24 6.63
N LEU A 92 7.25 7.97 5.75
CA LEU A 92 7.43 9.41 5.88
C LEU A 92 6.15 10.17 5.51
N TRP A 93 5.65 9.99 4.28
CA TRP A 93 4.56 10.83 3.79
C TRP A 93 3.16 10.28 4.14
N ALA A 94 2.91 8.98 4.03
CA ALA A 94 1.58 8.45 4.32
C ALA A 94 1.28 8.34 5.81
N HIS A 95 2.19 7.74 6.59
CA HIS A 95 1.99 7.52 8.03
C HIS A 95 2.62 8.55 8.97
N ARG A 96 3.44 9.48 8.45
CA ARG A 96 4.12 10.50 9.27
C ARG A 96 4.91 9.88 10.44
N ALA A 97 5.50 8.70 10.22
CA ALA A 97 6.17 7.91 11.25
C ALA A 97 7.46 8.58 11.77
N TYR A 98 8.04 9.49 10.98
CA TYR A 98 9.21 10.29 11.36
C TYR A 98 9.23 11.62 10.59
N LYS A 99 10.08 12.55 11.04
CA LYS A 99 10.32 13.83 10.36
C LYS A 99 11.67 13.77 9.65
N ALA A 100 11.71 14.22 8.40
CA ALA A 100 12.93 14.26 7.59
C ALA A 100 13.29 15.70 7.21
N LYS A 101 14.59 16.03 7.27
CA LYS A 101 15.12 17.28 6.71
C LYS A 101 15.09 17.22 5.18
N LEU A 102 15.22 18.39 4.54
CA LEU A 102 15.13 18.55 3.10
C LEU A 102 16.03 17.59 2.28
N PRO A 103 17.32 17.36 2.64
CA PRO A 103 18.17 16.45 1.86
C PRO A 103 17.63 15.02 1.80
N LEU A 104 17.17 14.48 2.93
CA LEU A 104 16.58 13.14 2.98
C LEU A 104 15.25 13.07 2.23
N ARG A 105 14.44 14.13 2.28
CA ARG A 105 13.18 14.19 1.52
C ARG A 105 13.42 14.17 0.01
N ILE A 106 14.39 14.94 -0.46
CA ILE A 106 14.79 14.94 -1.88
C ILE A 106 15.31 13.56 -2.28
N PHE A 107 16.22 12.99 -1.46
CA PHE A 107 16.76 11.66 -1.72
C PHE A 107 15.67 10.59 -1.84
N LEU A 108 14.77 10.50 -0.85
CA LEU A 108 13.68 9.52 -0.87
C LEU A 108 12.69 9.76 -2.02
N MET A 109 12.47 11.02 -2.42
CA MET A 109 11.63 11.35 -3.57
C MET A 109 12.24 10.84 -4.88
N LEU A 110 13.54 11.02 -5.09
CA LEU A 110 14.24 10.47 -6.26
C LEU A 110 14.16 8.94 -6.30
N LEU A 111 14.39 8.29 -5.16
CA LEU A 111 14.26 6.84 -5.04
C LEU A 111 12.83 6.36 -5.31
N GLN A 112 11.82 7.09 -4.86
CA GLN A 112 10.42 6.76 -5.13
C GLN A 112 10.09 6.91 -6.61
N THR A 113 10.63 7.92 -7.29
CA THR A 113 10.46 8.10 -8.74
C THR A 113 10.98 6.90 -9.52
N VAL A 114 12.08 6.28 -9.08
CA VAL A 114 12.61 5.03 -9.67
C VAL A 114 11.61 3.86 -9.56
N ALA A 115 10.76 3.84 -8.53
CA ALA A 115 9.79 2.76 -8.32
C ALA A 115 8.61 2.79 -9.29
N LEU A 116 8.36 3.92 -9.97
CA LEU A 116 7.28 4.09 -10.95
C LEU A 116 5.87 3.75 -10.41
N GLN A 117 5.63 3.95 -9.11
CA GLN A 117 4.34 3.68 -8.46
C GLN A 117 3.46 4.95 -8.31
N ASN A 118 3.24 5.68 -9.41
CA ASN A 118 2.66 7.04 -9.40
C ASN A 118 3.49 8.06 -8.58
N ASP A 119 3.13 9.33 -8.67
CA ASP A 119 3.72 10.36 -7.81
C ASP A 119 3.34 10.15 -6.33
N ILE A 120 4.16 10.71 -5.43
CA ILE A 120 3.98 10.59 -3.97
C ILE A 120 2.59 11.04 -3.54
N TYR A 121 2.03 12.09 -4.14
CA TYR A 121 0.71 12.59 -3.72
C TYR A 121 -0.40 11.57 -4.00
N ILE A 122 -0.42 11.00 -5.20
CA ILE A 122 -1.42 9.97 -5.55
C ILE A 122 -1.22 8.72 -4.71
N TRP A 123 0.03 8.25 -4.56
CA TRP A 123 0.35 7.06 -3.77
C TRP A 123 -0.12 7.22 -2.32
N VAL A 124 0.22 8.35 -1.69
CA VAL A 124 -0.16 8.62 -0.29
C VAL A 124 -1.67 8.72 -0.12
N ARG A 125 -2.36 9.37 -1.05
CA ARG A 125 -3.83 9.46 -0.99
C ARG A 125 -4.45 8.07 -1.04
N ASP A 126 -4.04 7.26 -2.01
CA ASP A 126 -4.60 5.92 -2.20
C ASP A 126 -4.25 5.00 -1.02
N HIS A 127 -3.05 5.12 -0.43
CA HIS A 127 -2.65 4.39 0.76
C HIS A 127 -3.44 4.79 2.01
N ARG A 128 -3.65 6.09 2.23
CA ARG A 128 -4.51 6.59 3.32
C ARG A 128 -5.96 6.14 3.15
N MET A 129 -6.45 6.08 1.90
CA MET A 129 -7.76 5.52 1.59
C MET A 129 -7.84 4.03 1.93
N HIS A 130 -6.83 3.25 1.53
CA HIS A 130 -6.77 1.83 1.83
C HIS A 130 -6.87 1.55 3.33
N HIS A 131 -6.12 2.28 4.17
CA HIS A 131 -6.21 2.13 5.62
C HIS A 131 -7.55 2.59 6.22
N LYS A 132 -8.16 3.66 5.68
CA LYS A 132 -9.41 4.20 6.23
C LYS A 132 -10.64 3.39 5.83
N TYR A 133 -10.62 2.79 4.65
CA TYR A 133 -11.78 2.16 4.02
C TYR A 133 -11.53 0.71 3.63
N THR A 134 -10.59 0.04 4.29
CA THR A 134 -10.15 -1.34 4.02
C THR A 134 -11.35 -2.25 3.76
N ASP A 135 -11.22 -3.10 2.74
CA ASP A 135 -12.20 -4.13 2.38
C ASP A 135 -13.58 -3.61 1.95
N THR A 136 -13.72 -2.29 1.73
CA THR A 136 -14.93 -1.67 1.16
C THR A 136 -14.73 -1.25 -0.29
N ASN A 137 -15.81 -0.84 -0.97
CA ASN A 137 -15.75 -0.26 -2.32
C ASN A 137 -14.87 1.01 -2.44
N ALA A 138 -14.54 1.64 -1.31
CA ALA A 138 -13.68 2.82 -1.26
C ALA A 138 -12.20 2.47 -0.99
N ASP A 139 -11.88 1.20 -0.80
CA ASP A 139 -10.50 0.72 -0.85
C ASP A 139 -10.06 0.60 -2.32
N PRO A 140 -9.01 1.33 -2.77
CA PRO A 140 -8.52 1.25 -4.14
C PRO A 140 -8.18 -0.18 -4.60
N HIS A 141 -7.71 -1.02 -3.68
CA HIS A 141 -7.26 -2.40 -3.95
C HIS A 141 -7.95 -3.41 -3.02
N ASN A 142 -9.26 -3.21 -2.82
CA ASN A 142 -10.16 -4.04 -2.01
C ASN A 142 -9.93 -5.56 -2.19
N SER A 143 -9.52 -6.23 -1.12
CA SER A 143 -9.22 -7.67 -1.11
C SER A 143 -10.45 -8.57 -1.32
N ASN A 144 -11.65 -8.09 -0.97
CA ASN A 144 -12.92 -8.81 -1.16
C ASN A 144 -13.30 -9.02 -2.63
N ARG A 145 -12.64 -8.33 -3.56
CA ARG A 145 -12.78 -8.53 -5.01
C ARG A 145 -11.87 -9.63 -5.55
N GLY A 146 -11.09 -10.28 -4.68
CA GLY A 146 -10.25 -11.43 -4.99
C GLY A 146 -8.82 -11.09 -5.34
N PHE A 147 -7.96 -12.12 -5.32
CA PHE A 147 -6.50 -12.01 -5.43
C PHE A 147 -6.03 -11.20 -6.64
N PHE A 148 -6.57 -11.51 -7.82
CA PHE A 148 -6.15 -10.82 -9.04
C PHE A 148 -6.43 -9.31 -8.96
N PHE A 149 -7.60 -8.92 -8.42
CA PHE A 149 -7.96 -7.52 -8.30
C PHE A 149 -7.03 -6.77 -7.34
N CYS A 150 -6.82 -7.27 -6.12
CA CYS A 150 -6.00 -6.58 -5.12
C CYS A 150 -4.50 -6.62 -5.46
N HIS A 151 -4.05 -7.60 -6.26
CA HIS A 151 -2.65 -7.69 -6.68
C HIS A 151 -2.31 -6.71 -7.82
N VAL A 152 -3.04 -6.76 -8.94
CA VAL A 152 -2.75 -5.94 -10.13
C VAL A 152 -3.99 -5.42 -10.84
N GLY A 153 -5.13 -6.12 -10.73
CA GLY A 153 -6.35 -5.79 -11.47
C GLY A 153 -6.85 -4.37 -11.20
N TRP A 154 -6.69 -3.85 -9.98
CA TRP A 154 -7.06 -2.46 -9.65
C TRP A 154 -6.31 -1.39 -10.47
N LEU A 155 -5.11 -1.70 -10.97
CA LEU A 155 -4.32 -0.82 -11.84
C LEU A 155 -4.78 -0.86 -13.29
N LEU A 156 -5.49 -1.92 -13.69
CA LEU A 156 -5.93 -2.17 -15.07
C LEU A 156 -7.31 -1.58 -15.36
N MET A 157 -7.95 -0.96 -14.37
CA MET A 157 -9.35 -0.58 -14.42
C MET A 157 -9.59 0.83 -13.90
N LYS A 158 -10.74 1.40 -14.25
CA LYS A 158 -11.19 2.64 -13.62
C LYS A 158 -11.49 2.37 -12.14
N LYS A 159 -11.11 3.31 -11.27
CA LYS A 159 -11.45 3.26 -9.83
C LYS A 159 -12.96 3.28 -9.62
N HIS A 160 -13.43 2.51 -8.63
CA HIS A 160 -14.84 2.53 -8.21
C HIS A 160 -15.26 3.96 -7.81
N PRO A 161 -16.50 4.41 -8.10
CA PRO A 161 -16.97 5.76 -7.77
C PRO A 161 -16.72 6.17 -6.30
N ASP A 162 -16.94 5.24 -5.36
CA ASP A 162 -16.67 5.44 -3.93
C ASP A 162 -15.23 5.86 -3.62
N VAL A 163 -14.25 5.39 -4.39
CA VAL A 163 -12.84 5.80 -4.22
C VAL A 163 -12.71 7.29 -4.53
N LYS A 164 -13.42 7.80 -5.54
CA LYS A 164 -13.40 9.23 -5.90
C LYS A 164 -14.19 10.09 -4.91
N THR A 165 -15.36 9.63 -4.49
CA THR A 165 -16.24 10.40 -3.60
C THR A 165 -15.67 10.48 -2.19
N LYS A 166 -15.32 9.33 -1.59
CA LYS A 166 -14.75 9.28 -0.24
C LYS A 166 -13.29 9.72 -0.19
N GLY A 167 -12.57 9.66 -1.31
CA GLY A 167 -11.20 10.19 -1.42
C GLY A 167 -11.11 11.70 -1.17
N LYS A 168 -12.20 12.46 -1.36
CA LYS A 168 -12.27 13.89 -1.00
C LYS A 168 -12.18 14.13 0.52
N ASN A 169 -12.50 13.11 1.32
CA ASN A 169 -12.50 13.17 2.78
C ASN A 169 -11.18 12.70 3.41
N ILE A 170 -10.14 12.50 2.58
CA ILE A 170 -8.78 12.22 3.04
C ILE A 170 -8.05 13.55 3.17
N ASP A 171 -7.60 13.86 4.39
CA ASP A 171 -6.70 14.99 4.60
C ASP A 171 -5.40 14.74 3.84
N MET A 172 -5.07 15.66 2.94
CA MET A 172 -3.84 15.69 2.16
C MET A 172 -3.12 17.03 2.31
N SER A 173 -3.53 17.88 3.24
CA SER A 173 -3.01 19.24 3.40
C SER A 173 -1.50 19.27 3.65
N ASP A 174 -0.99 18.32 4.44
CA ASP A 174 0.43 18.16 4.73
C ASP A 174 1.25 17.79 3.49
N VAL A 175 0.77 16.81 2.72
CA VAL A 175 1.43 16.33 1.50
C VAL A 175 1.31 17.38 0.39
N ALA A 176 0.17 18.06 0.32
CA ALA A 176 -0.08 19.16 -0.59
C ALA A 176 0.79 20.37 -0.30
N ALA A 177 1.19 20.62 0.95
CA ALA A 177 2.05 21.73 1.33
C ALA A 177 3.54 21.45 1.07
N ASP A 178 3.94 20.18 1.01
CA ASP A 178 5.33 19.74 0.84
C ASP A 178 5.91 20.18 -0.53
N PRO A 179 6.95 21.05 -0.57
CA PRO A 179 7.54 21.52 -1.82
C PRO A 179 8.24 20.41 -2.63
N VAL A 180 8.76 19.37 -1.97
CA VAL A 180 9.39 18.22 -2.63
C VAL A 180 8.34 17.39 -3.36
N VAL A 181 7.19 17.16 -2.72
CA VAL A 181 6.07 16.44 -3.33
C VAL A 181 5.46 17.26 -4.47
N LYS A 182 5.29 18.58 -4.28
CA LYS A 182 4.85 19.48 -5.36
C LYS A 182 5.79 19.44 -6.55
N PHE A 183 7.10 19.42 -6.30
CA PHE A 183 8.10 19.38 -7.36
C PHE A 183 8.01 18.08 -8.16
N GLN A 184 7.96 16.92 -7.48
CA GLN A 184 7.88 15.62 -8.15
C GLN A 184 6.66 15.47 -9.05
N ARG A 185 5.53 16.09 -8.66
CA ARG A 185 4.25 15.96 -9.36
C ARG A 185 4.14 16.86 -10.60
N LYS A 186 4.97 17.89 -10.74
CA LYS A 186 4.96 18.80 -11.90
C LYS A 186 5.55 18.12 -13.12
#